data_AF-A0A975J8E7-F1
#
_entry.id   AF-A0A975J8E7-F1
#
_cell.length_a   1.000
_cell.length_b   1.000
_cell.length_c   1.000
_cell.angle_alpha   90.00
_cell.angle_beta   90.00
_cell.angle_gamma   90.00
#
_symmetry.space_group_name_H-M   'P 1'
#
loop_
_entity.id
_entity.type
_entity.pdbx_description
1 polymer ?
#
loop_
_entity_poly.entity_id
_entity_poly.type
_entity_poly.pdbx_seq_one_letter_code
_entity_poly.pdbx_strand_id
1 'polypeptide(L)'
;MYNDFITLEMLATFAGLVTAVTLIVQFSKTIIKNRFGDAAVRLYTFIVALILTFVFARSGLGIEGILLTIINAIIVSIASMGGYEVIMDPKAEKQKM
;
A
#
# COMPACT_ATOMS: atom_id res chain seq x y z
N MET A 1 -21.74 -15.02 -20.15
CA MET A 1 -21.46 -15.04 -18.70
C MET A 1 -20.45 -13.94 -18.46
N TYR A 2 -20.79 -12.90 -17.69
CA TYR A 2 -19.80 -11.90 -17.31
C TYR A 2 -18.81 -12.64 -16.41
N ASN A 3 -17.63 -12.98 -16.94
CA ASN A 3 -16.53 -13.38 -16.07
C ASN A 3 -16.18 -12.11 -15.32
N ASP A 4 -16.66 -11.99 -14.08
CA ASP A 4 -16.45 -10.81 -13.26
C ASP A 4 -14.94 -10.60 -13.06
N PHE A 5 -14.36 -9.79 -13.93
CA PHE A 5 -12.95 -9.37 -13.89
C PHE A 5 -12.63 -8.69 -12.54
N ILE A 6 -13.65 -8.12 -11.91
CA ILE A 6 -13.62 -7.57 -10.56
C ILE A 6 -14.77 -8.22 -9.78
N THR A 7 -14.43 -9.00 -8.75
CA THR A 7 -15.41 -9.64 -7.86
C THR A 7 -15.51 -8.88 -6.54
N LEU A 8 -16.65 -9.02 -5.84
CA LEU A 8 -16.81 -8.45 -4.49
C LEU A 8 -15.76 -8.96 -3.50
N GLU A 9 -15.37 -10.23 -3.62
CA GLU A 9 -14.32 -10.83 -2.79
C GLU A 9 -12.94 -10.21 -3.06
N MET A 10 -12.61 -9.97 -4.32
CA MET A 10 -11.38 -9.26 -4.71
C MET A 10 -11.38 -7.83 -4.14
N LEU A 11 -12.49 -7.11 -4.31
CA LEU A 11 -12.64 -5.74 -3.79
C LEU A 11 -12.54 -5.70 -2.28
N ALA A 12 -13.19 -6.62 -1.56
CA ALA A 12 -13.14 -6.70 -0.11
C ALA A 12 -11.72 -6.98 0.39
N THR A 13 -11.02 -7.92 -0.24
CA THR A 13 -9.63 -8.27 0.10
C THR A 13 -8.71 -7.07 -0.11
N PHE A 14 -8.83 -6.41 -1.27
CA PHE A 14 -8.02 -5.24 -1.59
C PHE A 14 -8.33 -4.06 -0.66
N ALA A 15 -9.60 -3.73 -0.43
CA ALA A 15 -10.02 -2.66 0.47
C ALA A 15 -9.61 -2.92 1.91
N GLY A 16 -9.72 -4.18 2.37
CA GLY A 16 -9.25 -4.60 3.69
C GLY A 16 -7.74 -4.45 3.84
N LEU A 17 -6.97 -4.87 2.84
CA LEU A 17 -5.51 -4.69 2.81
C LEU A 17 -5.11 -3.22 2.84
N VAL A 18 -5.68 -2.39 1.98
CA VAL A 18 -5.40 -0.95 1.95
C VAL A 18 -5.73 -0.32 3.30
N THR A 19 -6.91 -0.63 3.86
CA THR A 19 -7.32 -0.09 5.17
C THR A 19 -6.37 -0.52 6.28
N ALA A 20 -5.97 -1.79 6.32
CA ALA A 20 -5.03 -2.31 7.31
C ALA A 20 -3.66 -1.63 7.20
N VAL A 21 -3.12 -1.54 5.99
CA VAL A 21 -1.83 -0.87 5.72
C VAL A 21 -1.92 0.61 6.08
N THR A 22 -2.97 1.32 5.68
CA THR A 22 -3.22 2.72 6.05
C THR A 22 -3.21 2.89 7.56
N LEU A 23 -3.96 2.09 8.31
CA LEU A 23 -3.99 2.20 9.77
C LEU A 23 -2.60 2.02 10.37
N ILE A 24 -1.88 0.95 10.00
CA ILE A 24 -0.52 0.69 10.50
C ILE A 24 0.40 1.88 10.21
N VAL A 25 0.41 2.34 8.95
CA VAL A 25 1.29 3.43 8.51
C VAL A 25 0.91 4.75 9.15
N GLN A 26 -0.37 5.08 9.29
CA GLN A 26 -0.78 6.35 9.87
C GLN A 26 -0.40 6.48 11.34
N PHE A 27 -0.45 5.39 12.11
CA PHE A 27 0.00 5.40 13.50
C PHE A 27 1.52 5.41 13.63
N SER A 28 2.26 4.77 12.72
CA SER A 28 3.72 4.67 12.80
C SER A 28 4.49 5.77 12.04
N LYS A 29 3.87 6.46 11.06
CA LYS A 29 4.54 7.42 10.18
C LYS A 29 5.22 8.54 10.94
N THR A 30 4.64 9.03 12.03
CA THR A 30 5.22 10.14 12.83
C THR A 30 6.56 9.72 13.45
N ILE A 31 6.66 8.49 13.94
CA ILE A 31 7.87 7.95 14.55
C ILE A 31 8.98 7.82 13.48
N ILE A 32 8.62 7.27 12.32
CA ILE A 32 9.57 7.03 11.22
C ILE A 32 10.00 8.33 10.55
N LYS A 33 9.05 9.23 10.29
CA LYS A 33 9.31 10.55 9.69
C LYS A 33 10.27 11.37 10.54
N ASN A 34 10.08 11.38 11.86
CA ASN A 34 10.94 12.16 12.76
C ASN A 34 12.38 11.63 12.83
N ARG A 35 12.60 10.34 12.55
CA ARG A 35 13.93 9.72 12.63
C ARG A 35 14.66 9.63 11.29
N PHE A 36 13.93 9.44 10.18
CA PHE A 36 14.50 9.10 8.88
C PHE A 36 13.94 9.90 7.69
N GLY A 37 13.02 10.83 7.93
CA GLY A 37 12.44 11.69 6.89
C GLY A 37 11.36 11.02 6.02
N ASP A 38 10.86 11.75 5.02
CA ASP A 38 9.68 11.35 4.24
C ASP A 38 9.94 10.17 3.29
N ALA A 39 11.14 10.06 2.72
CA ALA A 39 11.50 8.93 1.85
C ALA A 39 11.46 7.58 2.61
N ALA A 40 11.85 7.57 3.88
CA ALA A 40 11.81 6.38 4.71
C ALA A 40 10.39 5.92 5.03
N VAL A 41 9.43 6.84 5.17
CA VAL A 41 8.01 6.51 5.37
C VAL A 41 7.45 5.81 4.13
N ARG A 42 7.83 6.24 2.92
CA ARG A 42 7.40 5.59 1.67
C ARG A 42 7.91 4.16 1.59
N LEU A 43 9.21 3.95 1.84
CA LEU A 43 9.82 2.61 1.84
C LEU A 43 9.20 1.72 2.93
N TYR A 44 9.01 2.27 4.13
CA TYR A 44 8.35 1.56 5.23
C TYR A 44 6.93 1.13 4.84
N THR A 45 6.14 2.03 4.25
CA THR A 45 4.77 1.73 3.83
C THR A 45 4.75 0.61 2.78
N PHE A 46 5.68 0.65 1.84
CA PHE A 46 5.85 -0.41 0.86
C PHE A 46 6.18 -1.76 1.51
N ILE A 47 7.11 -1.79 2.48
CA ILE A 47 7.47 -3.03 3.21
C ILE A 47 6.25 -3.59 3.95
N VAL A 48 5.49 -2.75 4.66
CA VAL A 48 4.27 -3.17 5.36
C VAL A 48 3.25 -3.73 4.37
N ALA A 49 3.00 -3.02 3.26
CA ALA A 49 2.08 -3.47 2.22
C ALA A 49 2.51 -4.81 1.62
N LEU A 50 3.81 -5.00 1.36
CA LEU A 50 4.37 -6.23 0.84
C LEU A 50 4.13 -7.41 1.78
N ILE A 51 4.43 -7.24 3.07
CA ILE A 51 4.23 -8.27 4.08
C ILE A 51 2.75 -8.66 4.16
N LEU A 52 1.84 -7.69 4.30
CA LEU A 52 0.42 -7.98 4.43
C LEU A 52 -0.15 -8.61 3.16
N THR A 53 0.25 -8.14 1.98
CA THR A 53 -0.22 -8.71 0.70
C THR A 53 0.26 -10.16 0.53
N PHE A 54 1.47 -10.49 0.97
CA PHE A 54 1.97 -11.87 0.99
C PHE A 54 1.15 -12.79 1.90
N VAL A 55 0.62 -12.26 3.01
CA VAL A 55 -0.16 -13.05 3.98
C VAL A 55 -1.61 -13.22 3.51
N PHE A 56 -2.25 -12.15 3.01
CA PHE A 56 -3.70 -12.14 2.78
C PHE A 56 -4.13 -12.21 1.30
N ALA A 57 -3.26 -11.85 0.36
CA ALA A 57 -3.61 -11.77 -1.07
C ALA A 57 -2.58 -12.49 -1.97
N ARG A 58 -2.00 -13.58 -1.46
CA ARG A 58 -1.03 -14.39 -2.20
C ARG A 58 -1.68 -14.95 -3.47
N SER A 59 -1.17 -14.55 -4.63
CA SER A 59 -1.81 -14.85 -5.93
C SER A 59 -1.37 -16.18 -6.57
N GLY A 60 -0.66 -17.05 -5.84
CA GLY A 60 -0.25 -18.37 -6.32
C GLY A 60 1.10 -18.86 -5.77
N LEU A 61 1.46 -20.09 -6.11
CA LEU A 61 2.75 -20.70 -5.80
C LEU A 61 3.64 -20.71 -7.06
N GLY A 62 4.80 -20.06 -7.01
CA GLY A 62 5.73 -19.94 -8.13
C GLY A 62 6.23 -18.51 -8.35
N ILE A 63 7.12 -18.34 -9.33
CA ILE A 63 7.75 -17.04 -9.65
C ILE A 63 6.69 -16.01 -10.09
N GLU A 64 5.73 -16.43 -10.91
CA GLU A 64 4.63 -15.59 -11.38
C GLU A 64 3.74 -15.09 -10.23
N GLY A 65 3.38 -15.98 -9.29
CA GLY A 65 2.60 -15.62 -8.10
C GLY A 65 3.33 -14.64 -7.18
N ILE A 66 4.66 -14.80 -7.03
CA ILE A 66 5.50 -13.85 -6.27
C ILE A 66 5.50 -12.47 -6.95
N LEU A 67 5.70 -12.43 -8.27
CA LEU A 67 5.69 -11.18 -9.03
C LEU A 67 4.33 -10.46 -8.93
N LEU A 68 3.22 -11.19 -9.08
CA LEU A 68 1.87 -10.64 -8.92
C LEU A 68 1.62 -10.11 -7.50
N THR A 69 2.09 -10.82 -6.48
CA THR A 69 1.98 -10.37 -5.08
C THR A 69 2.75 -9.07 -4.85
N ILE A 70 3.93 -8.92 -5.46
CA ILE A 70 4.71 -7.68 -5.40
C ILE A 70 3.95 -6.54 -6.09
N ILE A 71 3.40 -6.77 -7.28
CA ILE A 71 2.62 -5.76 -8.02
C ILE A 71 1.41 -5.32 -7.18
N ASN A 72 0.66 -6.27 -6.61
CA ASN A 72 -0.47 -5.97 -5.73
C ASN A 72 -0.04 -5.14 -4.51
N ALA A 73 1.11 -5.47 -3.90
CA ALA A 73 1.66 -4.71 -2.78
C ALA A 73 2.04 -3.28 -3.15
N ILE A 74 2.59 -3.05 -4.35
CA ILE A 74 2.87 -1.70 -4.86
C ILE A 74 1.56 -0.90 -4.92
N ILE A 75 0.51 -1.46 -5.53
CA ILE A 75 -0.79 -0.80 -5.68
C ILE A 75 -1.39 -0.49 -4.29
N VAL A 76 -1.38 -1.47 -3.38
CA VAL A 76 -1.85 -1.28 -2.00
C VAL A 76 -1.06 -0.17 -1.30
N SER A 77 0.27 -0.13 -1.44
CA SER A 77 1.11 0.89 -0.80
C SER A 77 0.77 2.31 -1.29
N ILE A 78 0.55 2.49 -2.59
CA ILE A 78 0.21 3.79 -3.19
C ILE A 78 -1.19 4.22 -2.73
N ALA A 79 -2.15 3.29 -2.74
CA ALA A 79 -3.50 3.56 -2.25
C ALA A 79 -3.49 3.94 -0.76
N SER A 80 -2.66 3.27 0.04
CA SER A 80 -2.61 3.45 1.50
C SER A 80 -1.95 4.75 1.94
N MET A 81 -1.02 5.28 1.15
CA MET A 81 -0.39 6.58 1.38
C MET A 81 -1.30 7.75 0.97
N GLY A 82 -2.50 7.48 0.45
CA GLY A 82 -3.36 8.49 -0.13
C GLY A 82 -2.79 8.94 -1.47
N GLY A 83 -3.10 8.20 -2.54
CA GLY A 83 -2.60 8.51 -3.90
C GLY A 83 -2.81 9.97 -4.32
N TYR A 84 -3.83 10.66 -3.77
CA TYR A 84 -4.06 12.08 -3.99
C TYR A 84 -2.92 12.98 -3.45
N GLU A 85 -2.37 12.72 -2.25
CA GLU A 85 -1.24 13.50 -1.71
C GLU A 85 0.05 13.25 -2.51
N VAL A 86 0.28 12.01 -2.96
CA VAL A 86 1.48 11.64 -3.73
C VAL A 86 1.42 12.16 -5.18
N ILE A 87 0.23 12.24 -5.78
CA ILE A 87 0.02 12.69 -7.16
C ILE A 87 -0.13 14.22 -7.24
N MET A 88 -0.82 14.85 -6.28
CA MET A 88 -1.05 16.31 -6.30
C MET A 88 0.07 17.11 -5.63
N ASP A 89 0.79 16.55 -4.66
CA ASP A 89 1.96 17.20 -4.06
C ASP A 89 3.19 16.26 -4.04
N PRO A 90 3.81 16.02 -5.20
CA PRO A 90 5.08 15.31 -5.25
C PRO A 90 6.22 16.05 -4.52
N LYS A 91 6.04 17.34 -4.17
CA LYS A 91 7.09 18.20 -3.60
C LYS A 91 7.09 18.29 -2.08
N ALA A 92 6.10 17.75 -1.38
CA ALA A 92 6.05 17.81 0.09
C ALA A 92 6.29 19.24 0.61
N GLU A 93 5.77 20.25 -0.07
CA GLU A 93 5.82 21.63 0.42
C GLU A 93 4.75 21.77 1.49
N LYS A 94 5.07 21.31 2.71
CA LYS A 94 4.36 21.74 3.90
C LYS A 94 4.45 23.26 3.95
N GLN A 95 3.37 23.95 3.58
CA GLN A 95 3.15 25.32 4.02
C GLN A 95 3.16 25.29 5.54
N LYS A 96 4.28 25.72 6.12
CA LYS A 96 4.33 26.14 7.52
C LYS A 96 3.39 27.35 7.60
N MET A 97 2.18 27.13 8.12
CA MET A 97 1.41 28.21 8.74
C MET A 97 2.08 28.60 10.05
#